data_AF-A0A933S2J7-F1
#
_entry.id   AF-A0A933S2J7-F1
#
_cell.length_a   1.000
_cell.length_b   1.000
_cell.length_c   1.000
_cell.angle_alpha   90.00
_cell.angle_beta   90.00
_cell.angle_gamma   90.00
#
_symmetry.space_group_name_H-M   'P 1'
#
loop_
_entity.id
_entity.type
_entity.pdbx_description
1 polymer ?
#
loop_
_entity_poly.entity_id
_entity_poly.type
_entity_poly.pdbx_seq_one_letter_code
_entity_poly.pdbx_strand_id
1 'polypeptide(L)'
;MILLQNFLLLFAVIVALSVFGWFIVAPFNGTRPFIALIAPWAGLVMLAFLSLFFYVMLKLPLAYAGLLAAAVCTALSIYMFWINGRPLPARRNLLLWLLSVGVLTAVETAMNTYMSYRLGGPAILYYDGTDHAGWAWTADWLRLYPVTHRPLDWMSANLDTYQWIPYFHFTLDPRFGTFVVISLLSLVTGLSGLFAHDLACALGLTVGILAMVGVFSRTKLFAVLLAVGLVTCHWFDYGRTGYFGKALDYPGIFAVAGLAFLAFRMRSEQRLFALVSMAMIVVAMSHMYPGPVLGLFVGLLGVSYLLARHLFQRVELGRGAGPDLHLETRDSLMLLSLGVLIAVAASGVIARPLALGYSNYDLTWTYVFARAADLEHQGARLSLFTEAQLLQLTWLMGAIWVALLVAAIVQRNAEATALIAGPMLLLLVLYLAGARSMVFQMIGTFYPLGLVGLISVAETAWLQPNAPRWRTRAAAVGGAALAALVIAAHLPRFIGALDRFEGPNTPVKYQFTKQEIDGLAKAIGSDPAMIDVVEAPQFGLALVVGLGPDVPLQWSDKAWQYFSGCKVGVDSCAHRPPEPKPAKYRIVSALDNVAPDQIVYRTRQFLLIRNEAAPN
;
A
#
# COMPACT_ATOMS: atom_id res chain seq x y z
N MET A 1 -10.83 7.37 -23.91
CA MET A 1 -9.59 6.75 -24.45
C MET A 1 -8.56 6.48 -23.36
N ILE A 2 -8.16 7.47 -22.55
CA ILE A 2 -7.14 7.32 -21.48
C ILE A 2 -7.50 6.24 -20.46
N LEU A 3 -8.74 6.20 -19.97
CA LEU A 3 -9.19 5.16 -19.04
C LEU A 3 -8.96 3.75 -19.60
N LEU A 4 -9.27 3.54 -20.90
CA LEU A 4 -9.06 2.26 -21.56
C LEU A 4 -7.56 1.93 -21.70
N GLN A 5 -6.72 2.91 -22.03
CA GLN A 5 -5.27 2.73 -22.12
C GLN A 5 -4.68 2.33 -20.76
N ASN A 6 -5.04 3.05 -19.70
CA ASN A 6 -4.62 2.74 -18.33
C ASN A 6 -5.08 1.35 -17.89
N PHE A 7 -6.33 0.98 -18.20
CA PHE A 7 -6.88 -0.32 -17.88
C PHE A 7 -6.13 -1.45 -18.59
N LEU A 8 -5.92 -1.33 -19.91
CA LEU A 8 -5.22 -2.36 -20.69
C LEU A 8 -3.76 -2.52 -20.23
N LEU A 9 -3.09 -1.41 -19.92
CA LEU A 9 -1.75 -1.42 -19.38
C LEU A 9 -1.70 -2.16 -18.03
N LEU A 10 -2.54 -1.77 -17.07
CA LEU A 10 -2.56 -2.39 -15.75
C LEU A 10 -2.95 -3.86 -15.81
N PHE A 11 -3.92 -4.21 -16.65
CA PHE A 11 -4.32 -5.60 -16.86
C PHE A 11 -3.14 -6.43 -17.39
N ALA A 12 -2.41 -5.93 -18.39
CA ALA A 12 -1.22 -6.61 -18.92
C ALA A 12 -0.12 -6.76 -17.87
N VAL A 13 0.14 -5.71 -17.08
CA VAL A 13 1.11 -5.74 -15.97
C VAL A 13 0.70 -6.78 -14.93
N ILE A 14 -0.56 -6.83 -14.49
CA ILE A 14 -1.05 -7.80 -13.50
C ILE A 14 -0.93 -9.23 -14.03
N VAL A 15 -1.22 -9.48 -15.31
CA VAL A 15 -1.01 -10.80 -15.94
C VAL A 15 0.46 -11.19 -15.91
N ALA A 16 1.37 -10.27 -16.26
CA ALA A 16 2.82 -10.53 -16.21
C ALA A 16 3.29 -10.82 -14.77
N LEU A 17 2.85 -10.01 -13.80
CA LEU A 17 3.15 -10.24 -12.38
C LEU A 17 2.64 -11.60 -11.90
N SER A 18 1.53 -12.09 -12.44
CA SER A 18 0.99 -13.40 -12.09
C SER A 18 1.90 -14.53 -12.56
N VAL A 19 2.54 -14.36 -13.72
CA VAL A 19 3.60 -15.28 -14.17
C VAL A 19 4.81 -15.17 -13.25
N PHE A 20 5.22 -13.96 -12.87
CA PHE A 20 6.39 -13.75 -12.01
C PHE A 20 6.20 -14.30 -10.60
N GLY A 21 5.00 -14.25 -10.03
CA GLY A 21 4.74 -14.71 -8.66
C GLY A 21 4.32 -16.16 -8.52
N TRP A 22 4.09 -16.88 -9.63
CA TRP A 22 3.56 -18.25 -9.56
C TRP A 22 4.46 -19.20 -8.75
N PHE A 23 5.79 -19.06 -8.81
CA PHE A 23 6.70 -19.92 -8.04
C PHE A 23 6.51 -19.83 -6.52
N ILE A 24 6.05 -18.68 -5.99
CA ILE A 24 5.70 -18.50 -4.56
C ILE A 24 4.38 -19.18 -4.22
N VAL A 25 3.43 -19.15 -5.15
CA VAL A 25 2.06 -19.65 -4.95
C VAL A 25 1.92 -21.14 -5.23
N ALA A 26 2.75 -21.69 -6.12
CA ALA A 26 2.69 -23.06 -6.58
C ALA A 26 2.69 -24.11 -5.46
N PRO A 27 3.47 -23.97 -4.36
CA PRO A 27 3.39 -24.91 -3.23
C PRO A 27 2.00 -24.98 -2.59
N PHE A 28 1.25 -23.88 -2.60
CA PHE A 28 -0.08 -23.78 -2.02
C PHE A 28 -1.20 -24.23 -2.97
N ASN A 29 -0.87 -24.66 -4.19
CA ASN A 29 -1.87 -25.05 -5.19
C ASN A 29 -2.78 -26.17 -4.65
N GLY A 30 -4.10 -26.01 -4.76
CA GLY A 30 -5.09 -26.98 -4.26
C GLY A 30 -5.44 -26.85 -2.77
N THR A 31 -4.78 -25.99 -2.00
CA THR A 31 -5.18 -25.70 -0.61
C THR A 31 -6.43 -24.82 -0.53
N ARG A 32 -6.62 -23.93 -1.52
CA ARG A 32 -7.76 -23.03 -1.66
C ARG A 32 -8.21 -22.93 -3.12
N PRO A 33 -9.51 -22.71 -3.39
CA PRO A 33 -10.04 -22.62 -4.74
C PRO A 33 -9.56 -21.38 -5.51
N PHE A 34 -9.22 -20.30 -4.81
CA PHE A 34 -8.82 -19.02 -5.40
C PHE A 34 -7.34 -18.69 -5.23
N ILE A 35 -6.51 -19.66 -4.84
CA ILE A 35 -5.10 -19.43 -4.47
C ILE A 35 -4.28 -18.73 -5.57
N ALA A 36 -4.64 -18.95 -6.84
CA ALA A 36 -4.00 -18.32 -7.99
C ALA A 36 -4.15 -16.78 -8.03
N LEU A 37 -5.13 -16.20 -7.33
CA LEU A 37 -5.29 -14.75 -7.23
C LEU A 37 -4.16 -14.08 -6.42
N ILE A 38 -3.36 -14.85 -5.67
CA ILE A 38 -2.21 -14.35 -4.91
C ILE A 38 -1.01 -14.08 -5.81
N ALA A 39 -0.91 -14.78 -6.95
CA ALA A 39 0.25 -14.74 -7.83
C ALA A 39 0.65 -13.33 -8.29
N PRO A 40 -0.27 -12.44 -8.69
CA PRO A 40 0.12 -11.08 -9.08
C PRO A 40 0.74 -10.27 -7.93
N TRP A 41 0.23 -10.40 -6.70
CA TRP A 41 0.83 -9.73 -5.54
C TRP A 41 2.21 -10.30 -5.20
N ALA A 42 2.34 -11.64 -5.19
CA ALA A 42 3.64 -12.28 -4.98
C ALA A 42 4.65 -11.85 -6.05
N GLY A 43 4.21 -11.71 -7.31
CA GLY A 43 5.01 -11.22 -8.41
C GLY A 43 5.45 -9.77 -8.22
N LEU A 44 4.54 -8.88 -7.78
CA LEU A 44 4.86 -7.48 -7.50
C LEU A 44 5.98 -7.37 -6.47
N VAL A 45 5.80 -8.06 -5.34
CA VAL A 45 6.71 -8.00 -4.20
C VAL A 45 8.07 -8.64 -4.53
N MET A 46 8.08 -9.80 -5.20
CA MET A 46 9.32 -10.45 -5.62
C MET A 46 10.05 -9.67 -6.72
N LEU A 47 9.32 -9.07 -7.67
CA LEU A 47 9.91 -8.24 -8.70
C LEU A 47 10.59 -7.01 -8.08
N ALA A 48 9.93 -6.32 -7.16
CA ALA A 48 10.51 -5.16 -6.47
C ALA A 48 11.76 -5.56 -5.66
N PHE A 49 11.68 -6.64 -4.88
CA PHE A 49 12.80 -7.15 -4.09
C PHE A 49 14.01 -7.54 -4.95
N LEU A 50 13.81 -8.35 -5.99
CA LEU A 50 14.91 -8.79 -6.87
C LEU A 50 15.47 -7.64 -7.71
N SER A 51 14.63 -6.68 -8.13
CA SER A 51 15.10 -5.47 -8.82
C SER A 51 16.01 -4.65 -7.90
N LEU A 52 15.61 -4.47 -6.65
CA LEU A 52 16.46 -3.78 -5.66
C LEU A 52 17.75 -4.56 -5.38
N PHE A 53 17.66 -5.88 -5.23
CA PHE A 53 18.82 -6.75 -5.03
C PHE A 53 19.83 -6.61 -6.18
N PHE A 54 19.40 -6.70 -7.44
CA PHE A 54 20.28 -6.55 -8.59
C PHE A 54 20.76 -5.12 -8.80
N TYR A 55 19.92 -4.11 -8.54
CA TYR A 55 20.30 -2.70 -8.57
C TYR A 55 21.46 -2.43 -7.59
N VAL A 56 21.38 -2.96 -6.37
CA VAL A 56 22.40 -2.75 -5.35
C VAL A 56 23.62 -3.64 -5.53
N MET A 57 23.42 -4.96 -5.65
CA MET A 57 24.53 -5.94 -5.63
C MET A 57 25.29 -5.99 -6.94
N LEU A 58 24.58 -5.90 -8.06
CA LEU A 58 25.20 -5.92 -9.39
C LEU A 58 25.45 -4.52 -9.96
N LYS A 59 25.05 -3.47 -9.22
CA LYS A 59 25.19 -2.05 -9.63
C LYS A 59 24.56 -1.75 -10.99
N LEU A 60 23.54 -2.50 -11.38
CA LEU A 60 22.85 -2.33 -12.65
C LEU A 60 21.92 -1.10 -12.58
N PRO A 61 21.75 -0.35 -13.68
CA PRO A 61 20.63 0.60 -13.79
C PRO A 61 19.30 -0.12 -13.53
N LEU A 62 18.35 0.57 -12.89
CA LEU A 62 17.13 -0.06 -12.39
C LEU A 62 16.32 -0.77 -13.48
N ALA A 63 16.29 -0.22 -14.70
CA ALA A 63 15.61 -0.86 -15.83
C ALA A 63 16.16 -2.26 -16.13
N TYR A 64 17.48 -2.42 -16.19
CA TYR A 64 18.11 -3.73 -16.42
C TYR A 64 17.94 -4.66 -15.22
N ALA A 65 18.03 -4.11 -14.00
CA ALA A 65 17.76 -4.87 -12.78
C ALA A 65 16.33 -5.44 -12.77
N GLY A 66 15.34 -4.64 -13.20
CA GLY A 66 13.95 -5.05 -13.34
C GLY A 66 13.73 -6.13 -14.39
N LEU A 67 14.37 -6.01 -15.56
CA LEU A 67 14.31 -7.04 -16.60
C LEU A 67 14.94 -8.36 -16.15
N LEU A 68 16.10 -8.30 -15.48
CA LEU A 68 16.75 -9.49 -14.92
C LEU A 68 15.89 -10.13 -13.82
N ALA A 69 15.30 -9.33 -12.93
CA ALA A 69 14.36 -9.80 -11.92
C ALA A 69 13.14 -10.50 -12.54
N ALA A 70 12.54 -9.91 -13.57
CA ALA A 70 11.43 -10.52 -14.31
C ALA A 70 11.82 -11.86 -14.95
N ALA A 71 13.02 -11.93 -15.55
CA ALA A 71 13.55 -13.17 -16.15
C ALA A 71 13.76 -14.27 -15.10
N VAL A 72 14.36 -13.93 -13.96
CA VAL A 72 14.58 -14.87 -12.84
C VAL A 72 13.25 -15.36 -12.27
N CYS A 73 12.31 -14.46 -11.97
CA CYS A 73 10.98 -14.83 -11.50
C CYS A 73 10.25 -15.75 -12.50
N THR A 74 10.32 -15.45 -13.80
CA THR A 74 9.72 -16.27 -14.85
C THR A 74 10.35 -17.66 -14.91
N ALA A 75 11.68 -17.75 -14.87
CA ALA A 75 12.39 -19.02 -14.86
C ALA A 75 12.02 -19.88 -13.65
N LEU A 76 11.95 -19.28 -12.45
CA LEU A 76 11.52 -19.96 -11.23
C LEU A 76 10.06 -20.43 -11.33
N SER A 77 9.17 -19.64 -11.92
CA SER A 77 7.76 -20.01 -12.13
C SER A 77 7.60 -21.16 -13.11
N ILE A 78 8.37 -21.17 -14.21
CA ILE A 78 8.41 -22.28 -15.17
C ILE A 78 8.97 -23.54 -14.50
N TYR A 79 10.05 -23.42 -13.75
CA TYR A 79 10.66 -24.53 -13.00
C TYR A 79 9.67 -25.14 -11.98
N MET A 80 9.00 -24.29 -11.19
CA MET A 80 7.99 -24.74 -10.23
C MET A 80 6.76 -25.33 -10.90
N PHE A 81 6.40 -24.86 -12.09
CA PHE A 81 5.36 -25.48 -12.90
C PHE A 81 5.75 -26.89 -13.36
N TRP A 82 6.99 -27.06 -13.82
CA TRP A 82 7.52 -28.35 -14.28
C TRP A 82 7.60 -29.39 -13.15
N ILE A 83 8.11 -29.01 -11.97
CA ILE A 83 8.30 -29.95 -10.84
C ILE A 83 6.99 -30.32 -10.17
N ASN A 84 6.08 -29.37 -9.98
CA ASN A 84 4.86 -29.68 -9.25
C ASN A 84 3.93 -30.61 -10.03
N GLY A 85 4.09 -30.74 -11.35
CA GLY A 85 3.33 -31.66 -12.21
C GLY A 85 1.81 -31.46 -12.16
N ARG A 86 1.32 -30.43 -11.44
CA ARG A 86 -0.09 -30.15 -11.26
C ARG A 86 -0.55 -29.35 -12.47
N PRO A 87 -1.64 -29.78 -13.13
CA PRO A 87 -2.19 -29.02 -14.24
C PRO A 87 -2.51 -27.59 -13.77
N LEU A 88 -2.38 -26.65 -14.71
CA LEU A 88 -2.94 -25.31 -14.58
C LEU A 88 -4.36 -25.37 -13.98
N PRO A 89 -4.82 -24.31 -13.29
CA PRO A 89 -6.20 -24.26 -12.80
C PRO A 89 -7.15 -24.73 -13.91
N ALA A 90 -8.07 -25.66 -13.60
CA ALA A 90 -9.05 -26.15 -14.57
C ALA A 90 -9.64 -24.96 -15.35
N ARG A 91 -9.95 -25.10 -16.65
CA ARG A 91 -10.40 -23.97 -17.53
C ARG A 91 -11.39 -23.02 -16.86
N ARG A 92 -12.32 -23.56 -16.06
CA ARG A 92 -13.30 -22.79 -15.25
C ARG A 92 -12.65 -21.85 -14.23
N ASN A 93 -11.59 -22.27 -13.55
CA ASN A 93 -10.85 -21.47 -12.58
C ASN A 93 -10.02 -20.39 -13.28
N LEU A 94 -9.48 -20.66 -14.46
CA LEU A 94 -8.80 -19.64 -15.27
C LEU A 94 -9.75 -18.52 -15.71
N LEU A 95 -10.96 -18.86 -16.15
CA LEU A 95 -11.97 -17.84 -16.51
C LEU A 95 -12.36 -16.99 -15.30
N LEU A 96 -12.60 -17.61 -14.14
CA LEU A 96 -12.90 -16.87 -12.91
C LEU A 96 -11.75 -15.96 -12.49
N TRP A 97 -10.51 -16.43 -12.66
CA TRP A 97 -9.32 -15.65 -12.42
C TRP A 97 -9.25 -14.43 -13.34
N LEU A 98 -9.39 -14.62 -14.66
CA LEU A 98 -9.39 -13.53 -15.64
C LEU A 98 -10.50 -12.52 -15.38
N LEU A 99 -11.71 -12.98 -15.03
CA LEU A 99 -12.84 -12.11 -14.70
C LEU A 99 -12.57 -11.31 -13.42
N SER A 100 -12.03 -11.95 -12.37
CA SER A 100 -11.73 -11.27 -11.11
C SER A 100 -10.67 -10.19 -11.30
N VAL A 101 -9.59 -10.52 -12.03
CA VAL A 101 -8.54 -9.58 -12.38
C VAL A 101 -9.10 -8.45 -13.25
N GLY A 102 -9.84 -8.77 -14.31
CA GLY A 102 -10.39 -7.78 -15.23
C GLY A 102 -11.34 -6.80 -14.53
N VAL A 103 -12.28 -7.30 -13.71
CA VAL A 103 -13.25 -6.45 -12.99
C VAL A 103 -12.55 -5.57 -11.96
N LEU A 104 -11.69 -6.13 -11.11
CA LEU A 104 -10.98 -5.33 -10.10
C LEU A 104 -10.04 -4.30 -10.73
N THR A 105 -9.30 -4.70 -11.77
CA THR A 105 -8.45 -3.76 -12.51
C THR A 105 -9.29 -2.62 -13.10
N ALA A 106 -10.45 -2.91 -13.69
CA ALA A 106 -11.32 -1.88 -14.24
C ALA A 106 -11.83 -0.91 -13.17
N VAL A 107 -12.29 -1.43 -12.03
CA VAL A 107 -12.77 -0.62 -10.89
C VAL A 107 -11.66 0.26 -10.33
N GLU A 108 -10.51 -0.33 -9.98
CA GLU A 108 -9.39 0.41 -9.39
C GLU A 108 -8.77 1.40 -10.36
N THR A 109 -8.70 1.08 -11.66
CA THR A 109 -8.25 2.04 -12.68
C THR A 109 -9.22 3.21 -12.78
N ALA A 110 -10.52 2.95 -12.83
CA ALA A 110 -11.53 4.00 -12.93
C ALA A 110 -11.51 4.92 -11.71
N MET A 111 -11.32 4.38 -10.52
CA MET A 111 -11.23 5.15 -9.29
C MET A 111 -9.92 5.94 -9.22
N ASN A 112 -8.77 5.27 -9.27
CA ASN A 112 -7.48 5.91 -8.97
C ASN A 112 -6.93 6.77 -10.12
N THR A 113 -7.37 6.56 -11.37
CA THR A 113 -6.88 7.36 -12.53
C THR A 113 -7.89 8.40 -13.02
N TYR A 114 -8.88 8.73 -12.18
CA TYR A 114 -9.97 9.64 -12.53
C TYR A 114 -9.47 11.02 -12.96
N MET A 115 -8.47 11.57 -12.28
CA MET A 115 -7.81 12.81 -12.70
C MET A 115 -7.26 12.75 -14.13
N SER A 116 -6.60 11.65 -14.50
CA SER A 116 -5.96 11.52 -15.81
C SER A 116 -6.98 11.51 -16.95
N TYR A 117 -8.07 10.76 -16.83
CA TYR A 117 -9.07 10.75 -17.90
C TYR A 117 -9.98 11.98 -17.88
N ARG A 118 -10.22 12.61 -16.72
CA ARG A 118 -10.99 13.86 -16.62
C ARG A 118 -10.26 15.02 -17.29
N LEU A 119 -8.94 15.09 -17.11
CA LEU A 119 -8.11 16.19 -17.63
C LEU A 119 -7.52 15.90 -19.02
N GLY A 120 -7.83 14.75 -19.61
CA GLY A 120 -7.43 14.45 -21.00
C GLY A 120 -5.94 14.12 -21.18
N GLY A 121 -5.22 13.77 -20.10
CA GLY A 121 -3.83 13.31 -20.16
C GLY A 121 -3.31 12.86 -18.79
N PRO A 122 -2.05 12.36 -18.68
CA PRO A 122 -1.46 12.02 -17.39
C PRO A 122 -1.55 13.19 -16.41
N ALA A 123 -2.19 12.95 -15.27
CA ALA A 123 -2.43 13.95 -14.25
C ALA A 123 -2.54 13.31 -12.87
N ILE A 124 -2.27 14.10 -11.83
CA ILE A 124 -2.35 13.69 -10.43
C ILE A 124 -3.12 14.73 -9.61
N LEU A 125 -3.89 14.24 -8.64
CA LEU A 125 -4.37 15.06 -7.53
C LEU A 125 -3.39 14.92 -6.37
N TYR A 126 -2.78 16.04 -5.97
CA TYR A 126 -1.85 16.06 -4.86
C TYR A 126 -2.41 16.85 -3.67
N TYR A 127 -3.17 16.15 -2.84
CA TYR A 127 -4.02 16.73 -1.78
C TYR A 127 -3.92 15.93 -0.48
N ASP A 128 -4.14 16.60 0.67
CA ASP A 128 -4.17 16.05 2.04
C ASP A 128 -2.90 15.33 2.56
N GLY A 129 -1.87 15.18 1.74
CA GLY A 129 -0.58 14.63 2.15
C GLY A 129 0.58 15.17 1.33
N THR A 130 1.79 14.90 1.80
CA THR A 130 3.04 15.31 1.12
C THR A 130 3.81 14.11 0.53
N ASP A 131 3.46 12.88 0.93
CA ASP A 131 4.29 11.71 0.65
C ASP A 131 4.27 11.30 -0.83
N HIS A 132 3.20 11.61 -1.61
CA HIS A 132 3.13 11.25 -3.04
C HIS A 132 4.36 11.72 -3.81
N ALA A 133 4.65 13.03 -3.70
CA ALA A 133 5.74 13.64 -4.44
C ALA A 133 7.10 13.25 -3.85
N GLY A 134 7.22 13.14 -2.52
CA GLY A 134 8.47 12.68 -1.91
C GLY A 134 8.88 11.28 -2.40
N TRP A 135 7.90 10.37 -2.52
CA TRP A 135 8.15 9.01 -2.96
C TRP A 135 8.36 8.93 -4.47
N ALA A 136 7.57 9.67 -5.23
CA ALA A 136 7.77 9.85 -6.67
C ALA A 136 9.18 10.37 -6.99
N TRP A 137 9.67 11.33 -6.20
CA TRP A 137 11.01 11.89 -6.34
C TRP A 137 12.09 10.84 -6.12
N THR A 138 11.99 10.07 -5.03
CA THR A 138 12.94 8.96 -4.79
C THR A 138 12.83 7.88 -5.87
N ALA A 139 11.63 7.63 -6.38
CA ALA A 139 11.41 6.69 -7.46
C ALA A 139 12.06 7.16 -8.78
N ASP A 140 11.93 8.43 -9.13
CA ASP A 140 12.61 9.02 -10.29
C ASP A 140 14.14 9.04 -10.09
N TRP A 141 14.62 9.29 -8.87
CA TRP A 141 16.05 9.19 -8.57
C TRP A 141 16.61 7.79 -8.87
N LEU A 142 15.94 6.74 -8.38
CA LEU A 142 16.33 5.35 -8.65
C LEU A 142 16.32 5.02 -10.15
N ARG A 143 15.45 5.67 -10.93
CA ARG A 143 15.35 5.50 -12.38
C ARG A 143 16.52 6.17 -13.11
N LEU A 144 16.91 7.36 -12.67
CA LEU A 144 17.88 8.21 -13.37
C LEU A 144 19.33 7.90 -12.98
N TYR A 145 19.57 7.46 -11.74
CA TYR A 145 20.92 7.32 -11.20
C TYR A 145 21.28 5.88 -10.87
N PRO A 146 22.50 5.42 -11.20
CA PRO A 146 23.00 4.13 -10.74
C PRO A 146 23.25 4.15 -9.23
N VAL A 147 23.26 2.98 -8.58
CA VAL A 147 23.47 2.88 -7.11
C VAL A 147 24.81 3.47 -6.64
N THR A 148 25.78 3.58 -7.54
CA THR A 148 27.09 4.20 -7.27
C THR A 148 27.00 5.70 -7.07
N HIS A 149 25.94 6.34 -7.55
CA HIS A 149 25.67 7.76 -7.37
C HIS A 149 24.83 7.95 -6.10
N ARG A 150 25.48 8.36 -5.01
CA ARG A 150 24.81 8.63 -3.74
C ARG A 150 24.17 10.02 -3.78
N PRO A 151 22.89 10.17 -3.42
CA PRO A 151 22.30 11.49 -3.28
C PRO A 151 23.04 12.29 -2.21
N LEU A 152 23.18 13.60 -2.44
CA LEU A 152 23.84 14.51 -1.50
C LEU A 152 22.89 14.94 -0.37
N ASP A 153 23.46 15.10 0.82
CA ASP A 153 22.79 15.65 1.98
C ASP A 153 22.52 17.15 1.83
N TRP A 154 21.52 17.68 2.54
CA TRP A 154 21.11 19.09 2.49
C TRP A 154 22.19 20.08 2.93
N MET A 155 23.18 19.63 3.71
CA MET A 155 24.34 20.43 4.12
C MET A 155 25.46 20.47 3.06
N SER A 156 25.32 19.76 1.93
CA SER A 156 26.35 19.72 0.90
C SER A 156 26.48 21.06 0.18
N ALA A 157 27.71 21.57 0.04
CA ALA A 157 28.00 22.80 -0.71
C ALA A 157 27.64 22.72 -2.20
N ASN A 158 27.40 21.52 -2.74
CA ASN A 158 26.98 21.30 -4.12
C ASN A 158 25.58 20.67 -4.18
N LEU A 159 24.72 20.92 -3.18
CA LEU A 159 23.37 20.38 -3.19
C LEU A 159 22.59 20.94 -4.39
N ASP A 160 22.17 20.05 -5.28
CA ASP A 160 21.09 20.33 -6.21
C ASP A 160 19.75 20.10 -5.51
N THR A 161 18.78 20.99 -5.76
CA THR A 161 17.41 20.91 -5.28
C THR A 161 16.84 19.50 -5.42
N TYR A 162 17.24 18.73 -6.45
CA TYR A 162 16.77 17.38 -6.75
C TYR A 162 17.39 16.23 -5.91
N GLN A 163 18.29 16.45 -4.94
CA GLN A 163 18.99 15.33 -4.27
C GLN A 163 18.58 15.03 -2.82
N TRP A 164 18.09 16.01 -2.07
CA TRP A 164 18.00 15.88 -0.61
C TRP A 164 16.86 14.97 -0.12
N ILE A 165 15.71 14.92 -0.80
CA ILE A 165 14.62 13.98 -0.46
C ILE A 165 15.05 12.53 -0.69
N PRO A 166 15.63 12.16 -1.85
CA PRO A 166 16.25 10.85 -2.02
C PRO A 166 17.26 10.53 -0.92
N TYR A 167 18.12 11.48 -0.52
CA TYR A 167 19.04 11.28 0.62
C TYR A 167 18.31 10.98 1.93
N PHE A 168 17.29 11.78 2.25
CA PHE A 168 16.47 11.62 3.46
C PHE A 168 15.82 10.23 3.49
N HIS A 169 15.13 9.83 2.41
CA HIS A 169 14.52 8.50 2.34
C HIS A 169 15.56 7.38 2.35
N PHE A 170 16.72 7.57 1.70
CA PHE A 170 17.77 6.55 1.70
C PHE A 170 18.38 6.31 3.09
N THR A 171 18.34 7.34 3.91
CA THR A 171 18.87 7.31 5.26
C THR A 171 17.82 6.75 6.23
N LEU A 172 16.58 7.26 6.17
CA LEU A 172 15.57 7.08 7.22
C LEU A 172 14.41 6.15 6.86
N ASP A 173 14.11 5.94 5.58
CA ASP A 173 12.92 5.20 5.17
C ASP A 173 13.26 3.74 4.82
N PRO A 174 12.74 2.74 5.56
CA PRO A 174 13.01 1.32 5.26
C PRO A 174 12.20 0.79 4.07
N ARG A 175 11.27 1.58 3.50
CA ARG A 175 10.25 1.12 2.53
C ARG A 175 10.72 1.17 1.07
N PHE A 176 11.97 0.85 0.81
CA PHE A 176 12.59 0.99 -0.51
C PHE A 176 11.91 0.21 -1.63
N GLY A 177 11.36 -0.97 -1.32
CA GLY A 177 10.62 -1.77 -2.30
C GLY A 177 9.44 -1.01 -2.88
N THR A 178 8.82 -0.12 -2.09
CA THR A 178 7.69 0.70 -2.53
C THR A 178 8.12 1.77 -3.54
N PHE A 179 9.29 2.41 -3.34
CA PHE A 179 9.86 3.32 -4.35
C PHE A 179 10.16 2.58 -5.65
N VAL A 180 10.71 1.36 -5.57
CA VAL A 180 11.01 0.53 -6.74
C VAL A 180 9.75 0.20 -7.53
N VAL A 181 8.61 -0.07 -6.89
CA VAL A 181 7.34 -0.28 -7.59
C VAL A 181 6.95 0.93 -8.42
N ILE A 182 7.00 2.15 -7.84
CA ILE A 182 6.71 3.39 -8.57
C ILE A 182 7.70 3.56 -9.72
N SER A 183 9.01 3.35 -9.49
CA SER A 183 10.05 3.49 -10.51
C SER A 183 9.86 2.54 -11.69
N LEU A 184 9.54 1.27 -11.43
CA LEU A 184 9.32 0.27 -12.48
C LEU A 184 8.09 0.63 -13.30
N LEU A 185 7.02 1.12 -12.68
CA LEU A 185 5.83 1.55 -13.41
C LEU A 185 6.07 2.86 -14.18
N SER A 186 6.85 3.78 -13.63
CA SER A 186 7.35 4.97 -14.33
C SER A 186 8.16 4.58 -15.58
N LEU A 187 9.05 3.59 -15.48
CA LEU A 187 9.80 3.06 -16.62
C LEU A 187 8.89 2.45 -17.70
N VAL A 188 7.88 1.66 -17.30
CA VAL A 188 6.94 1.03 -18.23
C VAL A 188 6.05 2.06 -18.93
N THR A 189 5.65 3.11 -18.21
CA THR A 189 4.75 4.16 -18.74
C THR A 189 5.48 5.28 -19.48
N GLY A 190 6.79 5.43 -19.27
CA GLY A 190 7.55 6.58 -19.75
C GLY A 190 7.17 7.90 -19.05
N LEU A 191 6.50 7.82 -17.90
CA LEU A 191 6.08 8.97 -17.10
C LEU A 191 7.07 9.19 -15.95
N SER A 192 7.11 10.39 -15.36
CA SER A 192 7.78 10.57 -14.07
C SER A 192 7.06 9.78 -12.97
N GLY A 193 7.75 9.51 -11.87
CA GLY A 193 7.16 8.86 -10.70
C GLY A 193 5.89 9.55 -10.21
N LEU A 194 5.83 10.88 -10.35
CA LEU A 194 4.69 11.69 -9.93
C LEU A 194 3.43 11.35 -10.74
N PHE A 195 3.55 11.28 -12.07
CA PHE A 195 2.40 10.96 -12.94
C PHE A 195 2.14 9.46 -13.07
N ALA A 196 3.06 8.60 -12.60
CA ALA A 196 2.85 7.15 -12.50
C ALA A 196 2.20 6.72 -11.16
N HIS A 197 2.18 7.59 -10.15
CA HIS A 197 1.74 7.26 -8.78
C HIS A 197 0.31 6.70 -8.72
N ASP A 198 -0.63 7.29 -9.47
CA ASP A 198 -2.03 6.88 -9.49
C ASP A 198 -2.21 5.46 -10.07
N LEU A 199 -1.46 5.15 -11.13
CA LEU A 199 -1.41 3.80 -11.68
C LEU A 199 -0.76 2.82 -10.70
N ALA A 200 0.24 3.27 -9.92
CA ALA A 200 0.88 2.43 -8.91
C ALA A 200 -0.09 2.11 -7.77
N CYS A 201 -0.89 3.08 -7.33
CA CYS A 201 -1.98 2.87 -6.37
C CYS A 201 -3.01 1.87 -6.89
N ALA A 202 -3.49 2.04 -8.13
CA ALA A 202 -4.43 1.12 -8.76
C ALA A 202 -3.88 -0.31 -8.83
N LEU A 203 -2.61 -0.46 -9.26
CA LEU A 203 -1.91 -1.73 -9.31
C LEU A 203 -1.84 -2.37 -7.92
N GLY A 204 -1.35 -1.62 -6.94
CA GLY A 204 -1.15 -2.08 -5.57
C GLY A 204 -2.44 -2.56 -4.89
N LEU A 205 -3.49 -1.74 -4.97
CA LEU A 205 -4.81 -2.07 -4.43
C LEU A 205 -5.40 -3.29 -5.13
N THR A 206 -5.34 -3.35 -6.46
CA THR A 206 -5.86 -4.50 -7.22
C THR A 206 -5.20 -5.79 -6.78
N VAL A 207 -3.86 -5.85 -6.76
CA VAL A 207 -3.15 -7.09 -6.41
C VAL A 207 -3.29 -7.44 -4.92
N GLY A 208 -3.35 -6.43 -4.05
CA GLY A 208 -3.56 -6.61 -2.62
C GLY A 208 -4.94 -7.21 -2.30
N ILE A 209 -6.00 -6.69 -2.93
CA ILE A 209 -7.36 -7.23 -2.81
C ILE A 209 -7.43 -8.66 -3.36
N LEU A 210 -6.84 -8.91 -4.54
CA LEU A 210 -6.78 -10.25 -5.13
C LEU A 210 -6.07 -11.25 -4.20
N ALA A 211 -4.96 -10.85 -3.57
CA ALA A 211 -4.24 -11.70 -2.63
C ALA A 211 -5.10 -12.07 -1.41
N MET A 212 -5.76 -11.08 -0.81
CA MET A 212 -6.67 -11.30 0.32
C MET A 212 -7.83 -12.24 -0.02
N VAL A 213 -8.46 -12.02 -1.18
CA VAL A 213 -9.53 -12.89 -1.68
C VAL A 213 -9.00 -14.31 -1.92
N GLY A 214 -7.83 -14.44 -2.53
CA GLY A 214 -7.21 -15.72 -2.86
C GLY A 214 -6.82 -16.56 -1.64
N VAL A 215 -6.34 -15.91 -0.57
CA VAL A 215 -5.93 -16.55 0.67
C VAL A 215 -7.14 -16.98 1.50
N PHE A 216 -8.12 -16.09 1.70
CA PHE A 216 -9.12 -16.28 2.74
C PHE A 216 -10.46 -16.84 2.26
N SER A 217 -10.83 -16.66 0.99
CA SER A 217 -12.14 -17.10 0.49
C SER A 217 -12.16 -18.58 0.09
N ARG A 218 -13.27 -19.28 0.35
CA ARG A 218 -13.53 -20.67 -0.06
C ARG A 218 -14.66 -20.79 -1.07
N THR A 219 -15.48 -19.76 -1.21
CA THR A 219 -16.68 -19.74 -2.04
C THR A 219 -16.76 -18.46 -2.87
N LYS A 220 -17.45 -18.51 -4.01
CA LYS A 220 -17.55 -17.36 -4.92
C LYS A 220 -18.31 -16.18 -4.30
N LEU A 221 -19.37 -16.47 -3.55
CA LEU A 221 -20.20 -15.44 -2.91
C LEU A 221 -19.34 -14.59 -1.96
N PHE A 222 -18.61 -15.25 -1.06
CA PHE A 222 -17.78 -14.53 -0.10
C PHE A 222 -16.51 -13.96 -0.72
N ALA A 223 -15.99 -14.53 -1.80
CA ALA A 223 -14.92 -13.90 -2.59
C ALA A 223 -15.36 -12.53 -3.15
N VAL A 224 -16.58 -12.43 -3.70
CA VAL A 224 -17.13 -11.17 -4.19
C VAL A 224 -17.39 -10.19 -3.04
N LEU A 225 -18.01 -10.63 -1.94
CA LEU A 225 -18.27 -9.77 -0.79
C LEU A 225 -16.97 -9.24 -0.16
N LEU A 226 -15.94 -10.09 -0.05
CA LEU A 226 -14.63 -9.67 0.44
C LEU A 226 -14.01 -8.63 -0.50
N ALA A 227 -14.02 -8.89 -1.81
CA ALA A 227 -13.49 -7.95 -2.79
C ALA A 227 -14.19 -6.58 -2.69
N VAL A 228 -15.53 -6.55 -2.65
CA VAL A 228 -16.30 -5.31 -2.50
C VAL A 228 -15.96 -4.60 -1.18
N GLY A 229 -15.90 -5.35 -0.07
CA GLY A 229 -15.57 -4.77 1.22
C GLY A 229 -14.16 -4.18 1.27
N LEU A 230 -13.18 -4.83 0.66
CA LEU A 230 -11.81 -4.32 0.58
C LEU A 230 -11.68 -3.11 -0.36
N VAL A 231 -12.43 -3.03 -1.46
CA VAL A 231 -12.50 -1.81 -2.28
C VAL A 231 -13.00 -0.62 -1.45
N THR A 232 -13.94 -0.85 -0.54
CA THR A 232 -14.53 0.20 0.32
C THR A 232 -13.71 0.53 1.57
N CYS A 233 -12.57 -0.12 1.81
CA CYS A 233 -11.77 0.12 3.00
C CYS A 233 -10.86 1.36 2.86
N HIS A 234 -10.21 1.75 3.95
CA HIS A 234 -9.31 2.90 4.00
C HIS A 234 -8.08 2.82 3.08
N TRP A 235 -7.79 1.66 2.48
CA TRP A 235 -6.62 1.54 1.61
C TRP A 235 -6.69 2.46 0.39
N PHE A 236 -7.89 2.69 -0.14
CA PHE A 236 -8.12 3.69 -1.18
C PHE A 236 -7.66 5.09 -0.73
N ASP A 237 -8.09 5.51 0.46
CA ASP A 237 -7.74 6.80 1.05
C ASP A 237 -6.22 6.93 1.25
N TYR A 238 -5.53 5.86 1.65
CA TYR A 238 -4.07 5.86 1.75
C TYR A 238 -3.37 6.09 0.41
N GLY A 239 -3.84 5.44 -0.65
CA GLY A 239 -3.35 5.71 -2.01
C GLY A 239 -3.54 7.19 -2.37
N ARG A 240 -4.65 7.79 -1.92
CA ARG A 240 -4.99 9.18 -2.25
C ARG A 240 -4.37 10.25 -1.39
N THR A 241 -3.94 9.90 -0.18
CA THR A 241 -3.28 10.80 0.77
C THR A 241 -1.76 10.61 0.84
N GLY A 242 -1.19 9.76 -0.04
CA GLY A 242 0.25 9.65 -0.25
C GLY A 242 0.91 8.52 0.55
N TYR A 243 0.12 7.78 1.33
CA TYR A 243 0.57 6.64 2.11
C TYR A 243 0.55 5.36 1.26
N PHE A 244 1.12 5.40 0.05
CA PHE A 244 1.07 4.29 -0.91
C PHE A 244 1.61 2.96 -0.33
N GLY A 245 2.59 3.03 0.58
CA GLY A 245 3.19 1.87 1.23
C GLY A 245 2.15 1.20 2.10
N LYS A 246 1.45 1.95 2.96
CA LYS A 246 0.34 1.38 3.74
C LYS A 246 -0.72 0.71 2.86
N ALA A 247 -1.03 1.29 1.70
CA ALA A 247 -1.98 0.72 0.74
C ALA A 247 -1.50 -0.62 0.14
N LEU A 248 -0.19 -0.78 -0.07
CA LEU A 248 0.42 -2.06 -0.48
C LEU A 248 0.57 -3.05 0.69
N ASP A 249 0.96 -2.53 1.84
CA ASP A 249 1.57 -3.30 2.91
C ASP A 249 0.54 -3.96 3.81
N TYR A 250 -0.57 -3.28 4.16
CA TYR A 250 -1.63 -3.91 4.93
C TYR A 250 -2.22 -5.16 4.25
N PRO A 251 -2.63 -5.12 2.97
CA PRO A 251 -3.02 -6.35 2.28
C PRO A 251 -1.89 -7.38 2.25
N GLY A 252 -0.64 -6.95 2.04
CA GLY A 252 0.51 -7.84 2.02
C GLY A 252 0.77 -8.58 3.33
N ILE A 253 0.74 -7.88 4.48
CA ILE A 253 0.88 -8.44 5.83
C ILE A 253 -0.18 -9.54 6.05
N PHE A 254 -1.42 -9.27 5.67
CA PHE A 254 -2.53 -10.20 5.85
C PHE A 254 -2.45 -11.39 4.90
N ALA A 255 -1.99 -11.19 3.66
CA ALA A 255 -1.71 -12.26 2.72
C ALA A 255 -0.60 -13.19 3.24
N VAL A 256 0.49 -12.63 3.78
CA VAL A 256 1.56 -13.41 4.44
C VAL A 256 1.01 -14.20 5.63
N ALA A 257 0.23 -13.57 6.50
CA ALA A 257 -0.36 -14.25 7.67
C ALA A 257 -1.26 -15.41 7.25
N GLY A 258 -2.12 -15.24 6.25
CA GLY A 258 -2.99 -16.31 5.81
C GLY A 258 -2.25 -17.40 5.01
N LEU A 259 -1.20 -17.09 4.25
CA LEU A 259 -0.30 -18.10 3.68
C LEU A 259 0.38 -18.92 4.79
N ALA A 260 0.78 -18.30 5.90
CA ALA A 260 1.30 -19.01 7.06
C ALA A 260 0.26 -19.98 7.64
N PHE A 261 -1.01 -19.55 7.78
CA PHE A 261 -2.10 -20.43 8.22
C PHE A 261 -2.28 -21.65 7.31
N LEU A 262 -2.15 -21.46 5.99
CA LEU A 262 -2.19 -22.56 5.02
C LEU A 262 -0.99 -23.49 5.20
N ALA A 263 0.23 -22.94 5.29
CA ALA A 263 1.46 -23.72 5.46
C ALA A 263 1.42 -24.61 6.71
N PHE A 264 0.87 -24.11 7.82
CA PHE A 264 0.73 -24.88 9.06
C PHE A 264 -0.21 -26.08 8.93
N ARG A 265 -1.08 -26.13 7.92
CA ARG A 265 -1.99 -27.27 7.65
C ARG A 265 -1.42 -28.28 6.64
N MET A 266 -0.29 -27.97 6.01
CA MET A 266 0.27 -28.83 4.97
C MET A 266 1.05 -30.00 5.57
N ARG A 267 1.11 -31.11 4.83
CA ARG A 267 1.93 -32.28 5.13
C ARG A 267 3.42 -31.93 5.07
N SER A 268 4.27 -32.67 5.79
CA SER A 268 5.71 -32.40 5.95
C SER A 268 6.45 -32.12 4.63
N GLU A 269 6.22 -32.93 3.58
CA GLU A 269 6.91 -32.79 2.28
C GLU A 269 6.56 -31.47 1.57
N GLN A 270 5.28 -31.11 1.52
CA GLN A 270 4.82 -29.85 0.90
C GLN A 270 5.14 -28.63 1.78
N ARG A 271 5.20 -28.84 3.10
CA ARG A 271 5.47 -27.81 4.09
C ARG A 271 6.83 -27.17 3.86
N LEU A 272 7.88 -27.92 3.51
CA LEU A 272 9.20 -27.34 3.25
C LEU A 272 9.17 -26.30 2.12
N PHE A 273 8.57 -26.62 0.97
CA PHE A 273 8.46 -25.68 -0.15
C PHE A 273 7.61 -24.46 0.22
N ALA A 274 6.49 -24.66 0.91
CA ALA A 274 5.66 -23.57 1.39
C ALA A 274 6.42 -22.64 2.35
N LEU A 275 7.29 -23.19 3.20
CA LEU A 275 8.11 -22.42 4.13
C LEU A 275 9.21 -21.63 3.42
N VAL A 276 9.85 -22.19 2.40
CA VAL A 276 10.83 -21.45 1.59
C VAL A 276 10.14 -20.28 0.87
N SER A 277 8.98 -20.51 0.25
CA SER A 277 8.19 -19.45 -0.37
C SER A 277 7.76 -18.38 0.64
N MET A 278 7.38 -18.80 1.86
CA MET A 278 7.06 -17.90 2.97
C MET A 278 8.26 -17.07 3.42
N ALA A 279 9.44 -17.67 3.56
CA ALA A 279 10.65 -16.95 3.94
C ALA A 279 11.01 -15.89 2.88
N MET A 280 10.95 -16.26 1.59
CA MET A 280 11.20 -15.35 0.49
C MET A 280 10.23 -14.16 0.48
N ILE A 281 8.92 -14.42 0.62
CA ILE A 281 7.93 -13.35 0.60
C ILE A 281 8.02 -12.47 1.85
N VAL A 282 8.38 -13.02 3.02
CA VAL A 282 8.62 -12.24 4.24
C VAL A 282 9.82 -11.31 4.07
N VAL A 283 10.94 -11.80 3.51
CA VAL A 283 12.10 -10.96 3.19
C VAL A 283 11.70 -9.85 2.22
N ALA A 284 11.01 -10.19 1.15
CA ALA A 284 10.60 -9.24 0.12
C ALA A 284 9.61 -8.19 0.67
N MET A 285 8.60 -8.60 1.45
CA MET A 285 7.67 -7.67 2.12
C MET A 285 8.35 -6.77 3.16
N SER A 286 9.42 -7.24 3.81
CA SER A 286 10.17 -6.43 4.77
C SER A 286 10.98 -5.30 4.13
N HIS A 287 11.09 -5.30 2.80
CA HIS A 287 11.61 -4.17 2.03
C HIS A 287 10.49 -3.26 1.50
N MET A 288 9.25 -3.74 1.46
CA MET A 288 8.08 -2.93 1.08
C MET A 288 7.63 -2.06 2.26
N TYR A 289 7.63 -2.63 3.48
CA TYR A 289 7.22 -2.00 4.74
C TYR A 289 8.25 -2.17 5.87
N PRO A 290 8.21 -1.38 6.98
CA PRO A 290 8.99 -1.69 8.16
C PRO A 290 8.72 -3.12 8.66
N GLY A 291 9.72 -3.98 8.56
CA GLY A 291 9.66 -5.37 9.02
C GLY A 291 9.23 -5.57 10.47
N PRO A 292 9.48 -4.65 11.44
CA PRO A 292 8.90 -4.78 12.78
C PRO A 292 7.37 -4.80 12.79
N VAL A 293 6.72 -4.03 11.91
CA VAL A 293 5.26 -4.01 11.83
C VAL A 293 4.74 -5.28 11.16
N LEU A 294 5.39 -5.74 10.08
CA LEU A 294 5.10 -7.04 9.48
C LEU A 294 5.23 -8.17 10.51
N GLY A 295 6.34 -8.21 11.24
CA GLY A 295 6.61 -9.18 12.29
C GLY A 295 5.58 -9.13 13.42
N LEU A 296 5.19 -7.93 13.86
CA LEU A 296 4.15 -7.75 14.88
C LEU A 296 2.83 -8.40 14.45
N PHE A 297 2.33 -8.08 13.25
CA PHE A 297 1.05 -8.60 12.79
C PHE A 297 1.10 -10.09 12.44
N VAL A 298 2.12 -10.54 11.72
CA VAL A 298 2.28 -11.97 11.38
C VAL A 298 2.45 -12.78 12.66
N GLY A 299 3.25 -12.30 13.62
CA GLY A 299 3.43 -12.92 14.92
C GLY A 299 2.13 -12.97 15.73
N LEU A 300 1.43 -11.85 15.86
CA LEU A 300 0.15 -11.75 16.58
C LEU A 300 -0.91 -12.70 16.01
N LEU A 301 -1.13 -12.64 14.69
CA LEU A 301 -2.11 -13.49 14.00
C LEU A 301 -1.69 -14.96 14.04
N GLY A 302 -0.41 -15.25 13.81
CA GLY A 302 0.16 -16.59 13.85
C GLY A 302 0.05 -17.25 15.22
N VAL A 303 0.46 -16.56 16.29
CA VAL A 303 0.38 -17.07 17.67
C VAL A 303 -1.07 -17.28 18.07
N SER A 304 -1.96 -16.33 17.76
CA SER A 304 -3.39 -16.45 18.04
C SER A 304 -4.00 -17.67 17.32
N TYR A 305 -3.59 -17.92 16.08
CA TYR A 305 -4.01 -19.07 15.30
C TYR A 305 -3.52 -20.40 15.88
N LEU A 306 -2.22 -20.50 16.22
CA LEU A 306 -1.66 -21.72 16.80
C LEU A 306 -2.25 -22.03 18.17
N LEU A 307 -2.49 -21.00 18.99
CA LEU A 307 -3.15 -21.16 20.29
C LEU A 307 -4.59 -21.66 20.12
N ALA A 308 -5.38 -21.02 19.26
CA ALA A 308 -6.76 -21.43 19.01
C ALA A 308 -6.83 -22.86 18.45
N ARG A 309 -5.96 -23.18 17.49
CA ARG A 309 -5.85 -24.52 16.91
C ARG A 309 -5.53 -25.56 17.98
N HIS A 310 -4.53 -25.31 18.82
CA HIS A 310 -4.11 -26.22 19.90
C HIS A 310 -5.24 -26.47 20.89
N LEU A 311 -5.96 -25.42 21.30
CA LEU A 311 -7.10 -25.53 22.21
C LEU A 311 -8.23 -26.36 21.59
N PHE A 312 -8.60 -26.09 20.34
CA PHE A 312 -9.71 -26.77 19.68
C PHE A 312 -9.41 -28.24 19.36
N GLN A 313 -8.19 -28.56 18.92
CA GLN A 313 -7.78 -29.94 18.63
C GLN A 313 -7.69 -30.79 19.91
N ARG A 314 -7.26 -30.21 21.03
CA ARG A 314 -7.29 -30.91 22.34
C ARG A 314 -8.69 -31.28 22.79
N VAL A 315 -9.68 -30.43 22.53
CA VAL A 315 -11.07 -30.72 22.88
C VAL A 315 -11.64 -31.85 22.00
N GLU A 316 -11.26 -31.91 20.72
CA GLU A 316 -11.70 -32.95 19.80
C GLU A 316 -11.07 -34.32 20.08
N LEU A 317 -9.77 -34.34 20.41
CA LEU A 317 -9.02 -35.57 20.69
C LEU A 317 -9.15 -36.05 22.16
N GLY A 318 -9.75 -35.24 23.03
CA GLY A 318 -9.88 -35.52 24.46
C GLY A 318 -8.53 -35.52 25.20
N ARG A 319 -8.49 -36.12 26.41
CA ARG A 319 -7.25 -36.27 27.21
C ARG A 319 -6.16 -37.11 26.51
N GLY A 320 -6.48 -37.77 25.40
CA GLY A 320 -5.58 -38.61 24.61
C GLY A 320 -4.90 -37.90 23.44
N ALA A 321 -4.97 -36.56 23.33
CA ALA A 321 -4.21 -35.82 22.34
C ALA A 321 -2.71 -36.16 22.47
N GLY A 322 -2.22 -37.00 21.56
CA GLY A 322 -0.90 -37.62 21.66
C GLY A 322 0.26 -36.62 21.57
N PRO A 323 1.50 -37.09 21.82
CA PRO A 323 2.72 -36.29 21.71
C PRO A 323 2.92 -35.62 20.32
N ASP A 324 2.31 -36.16 19.27
CA ASP A 324 2.44 -35.65 17.89
C ASP A 324 1.83 -34.25 17.70
N LEU A 325 0.70 -33.94 18.35
CA LEU A 325 0.07 -32.62 18.26
C LEU A 325 0.98 -31.53 18.87
N HIS A 326 1.66 -31.89 19.95
CA HIS A 326 2.62 -31.03 20.62
C HIS A 326 3.83 -30.73 19.76
N LEU A 327 4.38 -31.75 19.08
CA LEU A 327 5.49 -31.59 18.15
C LEU A 327 5.09 -30.70 16.96
N GLU A 328 3.93 -30.93 16.35
CA GLU A 328 3.47 -30.13 15.21
C GLU A 328 3.28 -28.65 15.58
N THR A 329 2.71 -28.39 16.76
CA THR A 329 2.51 -27.02 17.27
C THR A 329 3.85 -26.35 17.58
N ARG A 330 4.81 -27.09 18.16
CA ARG A 330 6.16 -26.61 18.45
C ARG A 330 6.87 -26.21 17.16
N ASP A 331 6.85 -27.07 16.15
CA ASP A 331 7.49 -26.81 14.86
C ASP A 331 6.86 -25.59 14.19
N SER A 332 5.54 -25.49 14.20
CA SER A 332 4.82 -24.33 13.64
C SER A 332 5.18 -23.03 14.37
N LEU A 333 5.34 -23.06 15.69
CA LEU A 333 5.75 -21.90 16.49
C LEU A 333 7.21 -21.51 16.22
N MET A 334 8.11 -22.48 16.09
CA MET A 334 9.50 -22.21 15.71
C MET A 334 9.59 -21.55 14.33
N LEU A 335 8.80 -22.03 13.36
CA LEU A 335 8.74 -21.48 12.02
C LEU A 335 8.14 -20.07 12.00
N LEU A 336 7.08 -19.83 12.76
CA LEU A 336 6.52 -18.49 12.93
C LEU A 336 7.54 -17.53 13.54
N SER A 337 8.23 -17.96 14.59
CA SER A 337 9.26 -17.17 15.27
C SER A 337 10.40 -16.83 14.32
N LEU A 338 10.86 -17.80 13.52
CA LEU A 338 11.87 -17.57 12.50
C LEU A 338 11.39 -16.57 11.45
N GLY A 339 10.14 -16.67 10.98
CA GLY A 339 9.55 -15.70 10.06
C GLY A 339 9.52 -14.28 10.61
N VAL A 340 9.11 -14.12 11.87
CA VAL A 340 9.12 -12.80 12.56
C VAL A 340 10.54 -12.26 12.69
N LEU A 341 11.51 -13.10 13.08
CA LEU A 341 12.91 -12.69 13.19
C LEU A 341 13.50 -12.31 11.82
N ILE A 342 13.20 -13.06 10.77
CA ILE A 342 13.58 -12.72 9.39
C ILE A 342 12.99 -11.37 9.00
N ALA A 343 11.72 -11.10 9.32
CA ALA A 343 11.08 -9.83 8.99
C ALA A 343 11.82 -8.65 9.63
N VAL A 344 12.10 -8.75 10.93
CA VAL A 344 12.82 -7.71 11.67
C VAL A 344 14.25 -7.55 11.14
N ALA A 345 14.98 -8.66 10.93
CA ALA A 345 16.36 -8.62 10.46
C ALA A 345 16.48 -8.05 9.02
N ALA A 346 15.60 -8.48 8.12
CA ALA A 346 15.60 -8.06 6.71
C ALA A 346 15.24 -6.58 6.53
N SER A 347 14.52 -5.97 7.47
CA SER A 347 14.16 -4.54 7.41
C SER A 347 15.32 -3.57 7.61
N GLY A 348 16.48 -4.06 8.05
CA GLY A 348 17.63 -3.21 8.36
C GLY A 348 17.53 -2.43 9.67
N VAL A 349 16.40 -2.51 10.40
CA VAL A 349 16.19 -1.80 11.69
C VAL A 349 17.26 -2.16 12.73
N ILE A 350 17.75 -3.41 12.74
CA ILE A 350 18.82 -3.82 13.65
C ILE A 350 20.15 -3.12 13.28
N ALA A 351 20.44 -2.98 11.99
CA ALA A 351 21.64 -2.33 11.50
C ALA A 351 21.56 -0.79 11.58
N ARG A 352 20.34 -0.24 11.55
CA ARG A 352 20.03 1.19 11.60
C ARG A 352 18.82 1.41 12.51
N PRO A 353 19.01 1.50 13.84
CA PRO A 353 17.92 1.78 14.77
C PRO A 353 17.53 3.27 14.68
N LEU A 354 17.01 3.68 13.53
CA LEU A 354 16.55 5.03 13.27
C LEU A 354 15.14 5.21 13.84
N ALA A 355 14.86 6.42 14.30
CA ALA A 355 13.77 6.79 15.21
C ALA A 355 12.49 5.95 15.05
N LEU A 356 12.33 4.92 15.90
CA LEU A 356 11.09 4.14 16.07
C LEU A 356 9.97 4.95 16.73
N GLY A 357 10.13 6.28 16.83
CA GLY A 357 9.16 7.19 17.42
C GLY A 357 7.99 7.42 16.48
N TYR A 358 6.79 7.38 17.03
CA TYR A 358 5.59 7.83 16.32
C TYR A 358 5.30 9.27 16.72
N SER A 359 4.89 10.10 15.77
CA SER A 359 4.44 11.46 16.07
C SER A 359 3.26 11.40 17.05
N ASN A 360 3.35 12.16 18.15
CA ASN A 360 2.23 12.33 19.05
C ASN A 360 1.29 13.39 18.47
N TYR A 361 0.12 12.94 18.03
CA TYR A 361 -0.89 13.78 17.38
C TYR A 361 -1.91 14.41 18.36
N ASP A 362 -1.70 14.24 19.68
CA ASP A 362 -2.61 14.71 20.74
C ASP A 362 -4.10 14.36 20.50
N LEU A 363 -4.34 13.09 20.14
CA LEU A 363 -5.67 12.60 19.80
C LEU A 363 -6.42 12.05 21.02
N THR A 364 -7.76 12.05 20.96
CA THR A 364 -8.64 11.40 21.94
C THR A 364 -9.01 9.98 21.49
N TRP A 365 -9.34 9.10 22.43
CA TRP A 365 -9.76 7.73 22.11
C TRP A 365 -11.08 7.67 21.32
N THR A 366 -12.02 8.58 21.59
CA THR A 366 -13.28 8.68 20.83
C THR A 366 -13.02 9.00 19.35
N TYR A 367 -12.07 9.89 19.08
CA TYR A 367 -11.64 10.22 17.71
C TYR A 367 -10.96 9.03 17.03
N VAL A 368 -10.10 8.30 17.76
CA VAL A 368 -9.31 7.19 17.23
C VAL A 368 -10.18 5.95 16.97
N PHE A 369 -11.11 5.59 17.86
CA PHE A 369 -11.88 4.35 17.71
C PHE A 369 -12.79 4.34 16.47
N ALA A 370 -13.46 5.46 16.16
CA ALA A 370 -14.28 5.54 14.96
C ALA A 370 -13.46 5.32 13.67
N ARG A 371 -12.22 5.79 13.66
CA ARG A 371 -11.29 5.64 12.52
C ARG A 371 -10.61 4.29 12.51
N ALA A 372 -10.27 3.73 13.67
CA ALA A 372 -9.79 2.36 13.77
C ALA A 372 -10.83 1.37 13.25
N ALA A 373 -12.11 1.63 13.50
CA ALA A 373 -13.25 0.91 12.92
C ALA A 373 -13.52 1.24 11.44
N ASP A 374 -12.71 2.10 10.80
CA ASP A 374 -12.81 2.53 9.39
C ASP A 374 -14.15 3.20 9.01
N LEU A 375 -14.79 3.86 9.98
CA LEU A 375 -16.06 4.57 9.80
C LEU A 375 -15.87 6.04 9.38
N GLU A 376 -14.65 6.59 9.51
CA GLU A 376 -14.33 7.97 9.17
C GLU A 376 -12.89 8.12 8.65
N HIS A 377 -12.65 9.17 7.85
CA HIS A 377 -11.33 9.46 7.31
C HIS A 377 -10.33 9.96 8.37
N GLN A 378 -9.04 9.64 8.18
CA GLN A 378 -7.97 9.94 9.15
C GLN A 378 -7.87 11.43 9.52
N GLY A 379 -8.08 12.34 8.57
CA GLY A 379 -7.92 13.79 8.77
C GLY A 379 -9.09 14.66 8.31
N ALA A 380 -10.20 14.06 7.85
CA ALA A 380 -11.34 14.80 7.32
C ALA A 380 -12.65 14.13 7.75
N ARG A 381 -13.75 14.89 7.73
CA ARG A 381 -15.10 14.37 8.00
C ARG A 381 -15.79 14.07 6.68
N LEU A 382 -15.64 12.84 6.20
CA LEU A 382 -16.13 12.39 4.89
C LEU A 382 -17.39 11.54 5.00
N SER A 383 -17.62 10.88 6.13
CA SER A 383 -18.81 10.04 6.35
C SER A 383 -20.13 10.83 6.46
N LEU A 384 -20.03 12.15 6.69
CA LEU A 384 -21.14 13.05 7.04
C LEU A 384 -21.86 12.72 8.36
N PHE A 385 -21.46 11.66 9.07
CA PHE A 385 -22.02 11.34 10.38
C PHE A 385 -21.63 12.37 11.43
N THR A 386 -22.51 12.57 12.40
CA THR A 386 -22.20 13.30 13.64
C THR A 386 -21.30 12.45 14.54
N GLU A 387 -20.59 13.07 15.47
CA GLU A 387 -19.74 12.35 16.42
C GLU A 387 -20.53 11.31 17.24
N ALA A 388 -21.76 11.63 17.62
CA ALA A 388 -22.66 10.71 18.30
C ALA A 388 -23.01 9.48 17.44
N GLN A 389 -23.32 9.69 16.15
CA GLN A 389 -23.58 8.59 15.21
C GLN A 389 -22.34 7.72 14.98
N LEU A 390 -21.16 8.34 14.83
CA LEU A 390 -19.89 7.61 14.70
C LEU A 390 -19.62 6.77 15.95
N LEU A 391 -19.86 7.31 17.15
CA LEU A 391 -19.69 6.58 18.39
C LEU A 391 -20.65 5.39 18.49
N GLN A 392 -21.94 5.58 18.14
CA GLN A 392 -22.93 4.50 18.13
C GLN A 392 -22.56 3.39 17.13
N LEU A 393 -22.14 3.75 15.92
CA LEU A 393 -21.68 2.79 14.92
C LEU A 393 -20.40 2.06 15.37
N THR A 394 -19.49 2.76 16.02
CA THR A 394 -18.28 2.17 16.59
C THR A 394 -18.62 1.09 17.63
N TRP A 395 -19.55 1.39 18.55
CA TRP A 395 -20.03 0.40 19.53
C TRP A 395 -20.74 -0.77 18.87
N LEU A 396 -21.55 -0.52 17.84
CA LEU A 396 -22.20 -1.56 17.06
C LEU A 396 -21.18 -2.48 16.38
N MET A 397 -20.14 -1.92 15.74
CA MET A 397 -19.06 -2.70 15.14
C MET A 397 -18.31 -3.52 16.18
N GLY A 398 -18.03 -2.94 17.35
CA GLY A 398 -17.43 -3.65 18.49
C GLY A 398 -18.29 -4.82 18.97
N ALA A 399 -19.61 -4.63 19.07
CA ALA A 399 -20.55 -5.69 19.45
C ALA A 399 -20.60 -6.82 18.40
N ILE A 400 -20.62 -6.47 17.11
CA ILE A 400 -20.53 -7.44 16.01
C ILE A 400 -19.23 -8.24 16.11
N TRP A 401 -18.10 -7.58 16.36
CA TRP A 401 -16.80 -8.25 16.53
C TRP A 401 -16.79 -9.26 17.68
N VAL A 402 -17.33 -8.87 18.84
CA VAL A 402 -17.45 -9.78 20.00
C VAL A 402 -18.35 -10.96 19.65
N ALA A 403 -19.51 -10.73 19.01
CA ALA A 403 -20.41 -11.79 18.59
C ALA A 403 -19.75 -12.76 17.59
N LEU A 404 -18.97 -12.23 16.64
CA LEU A 404 -18.21 -13.03 15.68
C LEU A 404 -17.11 -13.84 16.35
N LEU A 405 -16.43 -13.28 17.35
CA LEU A 405 -15.44 -14.02 18.14
C LEU A 405 -16.08 -15.20 18.87
N VAL A 406 -17.22 -14.96 19.54
CA VAL A 406 -17.98 -16.03 20.20
C VAL A 406 -18.38 -17.09 19.18
N ALA A 407 -18.91 -16.69 18.01
CA ALA A 407 -19.27 -17.62 16.94
C ALA A 407 -18.06 -18.42 16.42
N ALA A 408 -16.90 -17.78 16.25
CA ALA A 408 -15.67 -18.44 15.82
C ALA A 408 -15.18 -19.48 16.83
N ILE A 409 -15.26 -19.17 18.13
CA ILE A 409 -14.90 -20.10 19.22
C ILE A 409 -15.88 -21.27 19.29
N VAL A 410 -17.19 -21.01 19.23
CA VAL A 410 -18.23 -22.04 19.23
C VAL A 410 -18.09 -22.98 18.03
N GLN A 411 -17.75 -22.44 16.85
CA GLN A 411 -17.46 -23.21 15.65
C GLN A 411 -16.07 -23.84 15.63
N ARG A 412 -15.23 -23.59 16.65
CA ARG A 412 -13.85 -24.08 16.74
C ARG A 412 -13.00 -23.70 15.51
N ASN A 413 -13.28 -22.54 14.92
CA ASN A 413 -12.57 -22.05 13.75
C ASN A 413 -11.35 -21.24 14.21
N ALA A 414 -10.17 -21.88 14.24
CA ALA A 414 -8.92 -21.24 14.65
C ALA A 414 -8.52 -20.04 13.77
N GLU A 415 -8.82 -20.09 12.47
CA GLU A 415 -8.51 -19.03 11.51
C GLU A 415 -9.35 -17.77 11.78
N ALA A 416 -10.68 -17.93 11.89
CA ALA A 416 -11.55 -16.82 12.27
C ALA A 416 -11.22 -16.27 13.66
N THR A 417 -10.93 -17.17 14.62
CA THR A 417 -10.56 -16.76 15.99
C THR A 417 -9.30 -15.90 15.96
N ALA A 418 -8.27 -16.28 15.21
CA ALA A 418 -7.03 -15.50 15.12
C ALA A 418 -7.23 -14.13 14.48
N LEU A 419 -8.00 -14.07 13.38
CA LEU A 419 -8.28 -12.84 12.63
C LEU A 419 -9.12 -11.83 13.41
N ILE A 420 -9.93 -12.29 14.37
CA ILE A 420 -10.76 -11.43 15.21
C ILE A 420 -10.06 -11.14 16.54
N ALA A 421 -9.66 -12.18 17.28
CA ALA A 421 -9.08 -12.04 18.61
C ALA A 421 -7.71 -11.35 18.59
N GLY A 422 -6.85 -11.67 17.60
CA GLY A 422 -5.52 -11.08 17.50
C GLY A 422 -5.58 -9.54 17.47
N PRO A 423 -6.27 -8.94 16.49
CA PRO A 423 -6.42 -7.48 16.42
C PRO A 423 -7.12 -6.86 17.64
N MET A 424 -8.12 -7.55 18.23
CA MET A 424 -8.76 -7.08 19.47
C MET A 424 -7.78 -7.01 20.64
N LEU A 425 -6.93 -8.04 20.80
CA LEU A 425 -5.90 -8.07 21.84
C LEU A 425 -4.87 -6.97 21.62
N LEU A 426 -4.44 -6.74 20.38
CA LEU A 426 -3.54 -5.64 20.06
C LEU A 426 -4.16 -4.27 20.36
N LEU A 427 -5.42 -4.05 19.95
CA LEU A 427 -6.13 -2.81 20.23
C LEU A 427 -6.28 -2.58 21.74
N LEU A 428 -6.56 -3.63 22.52
CA LEU A 428 -6.64 -3.56 23.98
C LEU A 428 -5.29 -3.21 24.60
N VAL A 429 -4.20 -3.85 24.17
CA VAL A 429 -2.85 -3.55 24.67
C VAL A 429 -2.47 -2.09 24.36
N LEU A 430 -2.70 -1.63 23.13
CA LEU A 430 -2.42 -0.25 22.74
C LEU A 430 -3.32 0.76 23.47
N TYR A 431 -4.57 0.38 23.77
CA TYR A 431 -5.48 1.17 24.59
C TYR A 431 -4.96 1.37 26.00
N LEU A 432 -4.60 0.27 26.67
CA LEU A 432 -4.06 0.28 28.03
C LEU A 432 -2.70 1.01 28.10
N ALA A 433 -1.90 0.95 27.04
CA ALA A 433 -0.63 1.67 26.94
C ALA A 433 -0.79 3.17 26.58
N GLY A 434 -2.01 3.65 26.32
CA GLY A 434 -2.24 5.03 25.89
C GLY A 434 -1.68 5.34 24.48
N ALA A 435 -1.39 4.33 23.67
CA ALA A 435 -0.71 4.44 22.37
C ALA A 435 -1.67 4.86 21.23
N ARG A 436 -2.38 5.97 21.43
CA ARG A 436 -3.42 6.49 20.51
C ARG A 436 -2.88 6.73 19.09
N SER A 437 -1.70 7.33 19.00
CA SER A 437 -1.06 7.63 17.72
C SER A 437 -0.70 6.36 16.94
N MET A 438 -0.32 5.27 17.60
CA MET A 438 -0.05 3.99 16.92
C MET A 438 -1.35 3.41 16.33
N VAL A 439 -2.44 3.38 17.11
CA VAL A 439 -3.75 2.91 16.63
C VAL A 439 -4.25 3.77 15.47
N PHE A 440 -4.06 5.09 15.54
CA PHE A 440 -4.38 6.01 14.45
C PHE A 440 -3.58 5.72 13.18
N GLN A 441 -2.31 5.33 13.29
CA GLN A 441 -1.51 4.94 12.13
C GLN A 441 -1.95 3.59 11.53
N MET A 442 -2.69 2.78 12.29
CA MET A 442 -3.22 1.46 11.91
C MET A 442 -4.65 1.48 11.34
N ILE A 443 -5.20 2.66 11.01
CA ILE A 443 -6.48 2.76 10.28
C ILE A 443 -6.40 1.88 9.01
N GLY A 444 -7.52 1.25 8.62
CA GLY A 444 -7.54 0.29 7.50
C GLY A 444 -6.96 -1.10 7.83
N THR A 445 -6.62 -1.38 9.10
CA THR A 445 -6.22 -2.73 9.53
C THR A 445 -7.40 -3.53 10.06
N PHE A 446 -8.17 -2.94 10.98
CA PHE A 446 -9.15 -3.67 11.76
C PHE A 446 -10.34 -4.10 10.89
N TYR A 447 -10.98 -3.17 10.17
CA TYR A 447 -12.13 -3.50 9.31
C TYR A 447 -11.86 -4.67 8.33
N PRO A 448 -10.77 -4.66 7.52
CA PRO A 448 -10.44 -5.81 6.68
C PRO A 448 -10.31 -7.12 7.45
N LEU A 449 -9.62 -7.15 8.58
CA LEU A 449 -9.47 -8.37 9.40
C LEU A 449 -10.79 -8.85 9.99
N GLY A 450 -11.64 -7.94 10.47
CA GLY A 450 -12.97 -8.24 10.95
C GLY A 450 -13.87 -8.83 9.86
N LEU A 451 -13.82 -8.27 8.65
CA LEU A 451 -14.56 -8.78 7.49
C LEU A 451 -14.08 -10.17 7.06
N VAL A 452 -12.77 -10.40 7.02
CA VAL A 452 -12.20 -11.72 6.72
C VAL A 452 -12.59 -12.74 7.80
N GLY A 453 -12.53 -12.35 9.09
CA GLY A 453 -12.99 -13.15 10.21
C GLY A 453 -14.46 -13.56 10.07
N LEU A 454 -15.34 -12.58 9.78
CA LEU A 454 -16.76 -12.81 9.53
C LEU A 454 -16.99 -13.82 8.40
N ILE A 455 -16.28 -13.65 7.28
CA ILE A 455 -16.39 -14.54 6.12
C ILE A 455 -15.92 -15.95 6.48
N SER A 456 -14.82 -16.07 7.23
CA SER A 456 -14.30 -17.37 7.66
C SER A 456 -15.28 -18.11 8.57
N VAL A 457 -16.00 -17.40 9.45
CA VAL A 457 -17.10 -17.96 10.27
C VAL A 457 -18.25 -18.43 9.37
N ALA A 458 -18.72 -17.58 8.47
CA ALA A 458 -19.86 -17.88 7.62
C ALA A 458 -19.60 -19.06 6.67
N GLU A 459 -18.42 -19.10 6.04
CA GLU A 459 -18.02 -20.19 5.16
C GLU A 459 -17.83 -21.52 5.90
N THR A 460 -17.31 -21.48 7.12
CA THR A 460 -17.14 -22.70 7.92
C THR A 460 -18.50 -23.30 8.26
N ALA A 461 -19.49 -22.48 8.62
CA ALA A 461 -20.86 -22.94 8.84
C ALA A 461 -21.57 -23.40 7.55
N TRP A 462 -21.34 -22.73 6.42
CA TRP A 462 -21.93 -23.11 5.13
C TRP A 462 -21.37 -24.46 4.61
N LEU A 463 -20.07 -24.67 4.73
CA LEU A 463 -19.38 -25.83 4.17
C LEU A 463 -19.39 -27.08 5.07
N GLN A 464 -20.18 -27.10 6.15
CA GLN A 464 -20.26 -28.27 7.05
C GLN A 464 -20.90 -29.48 6.32
N PRO A 465 -20.19 -30.62 6.17
CA PRO A 465 -20.69 -31.76 5.37
C PRO A 465 -21.96 -32.41 5.93
N ASN A 466 -22.11 -32.42 7.26
CA ASN A 466 -23.18 -33.15 7.95
C ASN A 466 -24.34 -32.26 8.42
N ALA A 467 -24.30 -30.96 8.10
CA ALA A 467 -25.35 -30.04 8.51
C ALA A 467 -26.58 -30.14 7.58
N PRO A 468 -27.81 -30.05 8.12
CA PRO A 468 -29.02 -29.94 7.30
C PRO A 468 -28.92 -28.79 6.31
N ARG A 469 -29.38 -29.00 5.05
CA ARG A 469 -29.31 -28.00 3.97
C ARG A 469 -29.90 -26.63 4.35
N TRP A 470 -30.93 -26.60 5.19
CA TRP A 470 -31.52 -25.34 5.64
C TRP A 470 -30.58 -24.56 6.57
N ARG A 471 -29.80 -25.23 7.43
CA ARG A 471 -28.81 -24.58 8.31
C ARG A 471 -27.65 -24.01 7.52
N THR A 472 -27.13 -24.77 6.56
CA THR A 472 -26.02 -24.31 5.71
C THR A 472 -26.45 -23.13 4.82
N ARG A 473 -27.68 -23.17 4.29
CA ARG A 473 -28.27 -22.03 3.57
C ARG A 473 -28.48 -20.82 4.49
N ALA A 474 -29.05 -21.01 5.69
CA ALA A 474 -29.26 -19.93 6.64
C ALA A 474 -27.93 -19.27 7.06
N ALA A 475 -26.88 -20.06 7.27
CA ALA A 475 -25.54 -19.55 7.56
C ALA A 475 -24.96 -18.75 6.38
N ALA A 476 -25.10 -19.24 5.15
CA ALA A 476 -24.65 -18.52 3.96
C ALA A 476 -25.40 -17.20 3.78
N VAL A 477 -26.74 -17.21 3.87
CA VAL A 477 -27.59 -16.04 3.71
C VAL A 477 -27.37 -15.04 4.85
N GLY A 478 -27.37 -15.49 6.10
CA GLY A 478 -27.16 -14.64 7.27
C GLY A 478 -25.75 -14.04 7.31
N GLY A 479 -24.72 -14.83 6.97
CA GLY A 479 -23.36 -14.35 6.85
C GLY A 479 -23.18 -13.34 5.72
N ALA A 480 -23.80 -13.59 4.56
CA ALA A 480 -23.79 -12.64 3.44
C ALA A 480 -24.53 -11.33 3.77
N ALA A 481 -25.68 -11.42 4.45
CA ALA A 481 -26.43 -10.26 4.89
C ALA A 481 -25.63 -9.43 5.92
N LEU A 482 -24.97 -10.09 6.88
CA LEU A 482 -24.13 -9.40 7.85
C LEU A 482 -22.89 -8.79 7.20
N ALA A 483 -22.23 -9.49 6.26
CA ALA A 483 -21.14 -8.92 5.47
C ALA A 483 -21.59 -7.67 4.71
N ALA A 484 -22.72 -7.75 4.01
CA ALA A 484 -23.30 -6.63 3.27
C ALA A 484 -23.64 -5.46 4.20
N LEU A 485 -24.17 -5.72 5.41
CA LEU A 485 -24.45 -4.69 6.40
C LEU A 485 -23.18 -4.02 6.91
N VAL A 486 -22.14 -4.79 7.22
CA VAL A 486 -20.85 -4.25 7.65
C VAL A 486 -20.26 -3.38 6.52
N ILE A 487 -20.24 -3.87 5.28
CA ILE A 487 -19.79 -3.08 4.11
C ILE A 487 -20.62 -1.81 3.96
N ALA A 488 -21.94 -1.91 4.07
CA ALA A 488 -22.86 -0.77 3.95
C ALA A 488 -22.59 0.31 5.00
N ALA A 489 -22.18 -0.06 6.22
CA ALA A 489 -21.82 0.91 7.26
C ALA A 489 -20.58 1.76 6.89
N HIS A 490 -19.72 1.27 6.00
CA HIS A 490 -18.49 1.95 5.56
C HIS A 490 -18.68 2.74 4.25
N LEU A 491 -19.77 2.48 3.51
CA LEU A 491 -20.06 3.16 2.25
C LEU A 491 -20.13 4.69 2.35
N PRO A 492 -20.73 5.31 3.39
CA PRO A 492 -20.78 6.78 3.48
C PRO A 492 -19.39 7.42 3.46
N ARG A 493 -18.46 6.87 4.24
CA ARG A 493 -17.05 7.32 4.26
C ARG A 493 -16.39 7.12 2.89
N PHE A 494 -16.56 5.94 2.28
CA PHE A 494 -15.99 5.64 0.98
C PHE A 494 -16.52 6.56 -0.14
N ILE A 495 -17.82 6.81 -0.17
CA ILE A 495 -18.45 7.73 -1.12
C ILE A 495 -17.93 9.16 -0.90
N GLY A 496 -17.80 9.60 0.36
CA GLY A 496 -17.20 10.89 0.68
C GLY A 496 -15.73 11.00 0.25
N ALA A 497 -14.97 9.91 0.34
CA ALA A 497 -13.60 9.84 -0.18
C ALA A 497 -13.56 9.92 -1.71
N LEU A 498 -14.43 9.18 -2.41
CA LEU A 498 -14.57 9.27 -3.87
C LEU A 498 -14.95 10.68 -4.31
N ASP A 499 -15.90 11.33 -3.64
CA ASP A 499 -16.31 12.69 -3.98
C ASP A 499 -15.20 13.73 -3.75
N ARG A 500 -14.44 13.57 -2.65
CA ARG A 500 -13.33 14.46 -2.29
C ARG A 500 -12.11 14.31 -3.21
N PHE A 501 -11.74 13.08 -3.57
CA PHE A 501 -10.51 12.81 -4.32
C PHE A 501 -10.78 12.64 -5.82
N GLU A 502 -11.88 11.99 -6.20
CA GLU A 502 -12.15 11.56 -7.58
C GLU A 502 -13.53 12.05 -8.07
N GLY A 503 -14.00 13.19 -7.56
CA GLY A 503 -15.35 13.69 -7.77
C GLY A 503 -15.43 15.15 -8.22
N PRO A 504 -16.66 15.69 -8.34
CA PRO A 504 -16.90 17.10 -8.64
C PRO A 504 -16.28 18.04 -7.60
N ASN A 505 -16.22 17.60 -6.34
CA ASN A 505 -15.68 18.38 -5.23
C ASN A 505 -14.15 18.30 -5.09
N THR A 506 -13.46 17.61 -6.00
CA THR A 506 -12.00 17.58 -6.02
C THR A 506 -11.42 19.00 -6.23
N PRO A 507 -10.56 19.50 -5.33
CA PRO A 507 -10.04 20.85 -5.39
C PRO A 507 -9.12 21.07 -6.60
N VAL A 508 -9.53 21.96 -7.52
CA VAL A 508 -8.82 22.25 -8.79
C VAL A 508 -7.38 22.74 -8.58
N LYS A 509 -7.14 23.48 -7.48
CA LYS A 509 -5.81 24.02 -7.17
C LYS A 509 -4.73 22.95 -6.92
N TYR A 510 -5.12 21.71 -6.66
CA TYR A 510 -4.18 20.59 -6.41
C TYR A 510 -4.11 19.60 -7.58
N GLN A 511 -4.64 19.97 -8.75
CA GLN A 511 -4.65 19.11 -9.94
C GLN A 511 -3.52 19.47 -10.89
N PHE A 512 -2.48 18.65 -10.95
CA PHE A 512 -1.32 18.88 -11.81
C PHE A 512 -1.40 17.98 -13.03
N THR A 513 -1.25 18.54 -14.25
CA THR A 513 -1.14 17.74 -15.47
C THR A 513 0.30 17.70 -15.97
N LYS A 514 0.67 16.57 -16.57
CA LYS A 514 1.98 16.45 -17.22
C LYS A 514 2.13 17.47 -18.34
N GLN A 515 1.07 17.72 -19.11
CA GLN A 515 1.11 18.67 -20.24
C GLN A 515 1.49 20.09 -19.79
N GLU A 516 0.94 20.57 -18.68
CA GLU A 516 1.24 21.90 -18.14
C GLU A 516 2.67 21.99 -17.61
N ILE A 517 3.14 20.94 -16.94
CA ILE A 517 4.51 20.85 -16.42
C ILE A 517 5.53 20.76 -17.56
N ASP A 518 5.28 19.94 -18.58
CA ASP A 518 6.12 19.87 -19.79
C ASP A 518 6.16 21.21 -20.51
N GLY A 519 5.03 21.93 -20.56
CA GLY A 519 4.94 23.28 -21.12
C GLY A 519 5.78 24.30 -20.35
N LEU A 520 5.74 24.24 -19.00
CA LEU A 520 6.60 25.05 -18.14
C LEU A 520 8.08 24.73 -18.38
N ALA A 521 8.47 23.46 -18.36
CA ALA A 521 9.84 23.02 -18.60
C ALA A 521 10.36 23.51 -19.96
N LYS A 522 9.54 23.40 -21.01
CA LYS A 522 9.87 23.90 -22.35
C LYS A 522 10.04 25.42 -22.39
N ALA A 523 9.22 26.17 -21.66
CA ALA A 523 9.29 27.63 -21.60
C ALA A 523 10.51 28.12 -20.79
N ILE A 524 10.92 27.38 -19.76
CA ILE A 524 12.12 27.65 -18.97
C ILE A 524 13.40 27.34 -19.78
N GLY A 525 13.40 26.21 -20.51
CA GLY A 525 14.58 25.75 -21.26
C GLY A 525 15.72 25.35 -20.32
N SER A 526 16.94 25.77 -20.64
CA SER A 526 18.14 25.51 -19.81
C SER A 526 18.47 26.65 -18.84
N ASP A 527 17.64 27.70 -18.78
CA ASP A 527 17.86 28.83 -17.88
C ASP A 527 17.38 28.50 -16.46
N PRO A 528 18.01 29.03 -15.40
CA PRO A 528 17.55 28.79 -14.05
C PRO A 528 16.20 29.47 -13.76
N ALA A 529 15.33 28.78 -13.04
CA ALA A 529 14.01 29.26 -12.62
C ALA A 529 13.87 29.21 -11.10
N MET A 530 13.38 30.31 -10.52
CA MET A 530 13.12 30.41 -9.08
C MET A 530 11.68 30.04 -8.76
N ILE A 531 11.49 29.08 -7.87
CA ILE A 531 10.21 28.71 -7.27
C ILE A 531 9.86 29.75 -6.22
N ASP A 532 8.77 30.49 -6.43
CA ASP A 532 8.26 31.53 -5.52
C ASP A 532 6.76 31.33 -5.28
N VAL A 533 6.38 30.11 -4.89
CA VAL A 533 5.00 29.71 -4.55
C VAL A 533 4.92 29.33 -3.08
N VAL A 534 3.89 29.81 -2.39
CA VAL A 534 3.76 29.74 -0.92
C VAL A 534 2.36 29.32 -0.45
N GLU A 535 1.51 28.88 -1.38
CA GLU A 535 0.15 28.44 -1.09
C GLU A 535 0.16 27.16 -0.26
N ALA A 536 0.92 26.17 -0.71
CA ALA A 536 0.96 24.84 -0.12
C ALA A 536 2.31 24.16 -0.46
N PRO A 537 2.92 23.41 0.48
CA PRO A 537 4.18 22.69 0.20
C PRO A 537 4.08 21.76 -1.02
N GLN A 538 2.87 21.26 -1.30
CA GLN A 538 2.56 20.43 -2.46
C GLN A 538 2.92 21.09 -3.81
N PHE A 539 2.85 22.42 -3.90
CA PHE A 539 3.12 23.15 -5.13
C PHE A 539 4.60 23.10 -5.48
N GLY A 540 5.47 23.40 -4.50
CA GLY A 540 6.92 23.30 -4.67
C GLY A 540 7.35 21.87 -5.01
N LEU A 541 6.79 20.87 -4.33
CA LEU A 541 7.09 19.46 -4.61
C LEU A 541 6.65 19.02 -6.01
N ALA A 542 5.45 19.42 -6.45
CA ALA A 542 4.98 19.12 -7.80
C ALA A 542 5.89 19.74 -8.87
N LEU A 543 6.42 20.95 -8.64
CA LEU A 543 7.37 21.61 -9.53
C LEU A 543 8.72 20.88 -9.56
N VAL A 544 9.31 20.56 -8.40
CA VAL A 544 10.62 19.87 -8.35
C VAL A 544 10.56 18.50 -9.03
N VAL A 545 9.57 17.69 -8.69
CA VAL A 545 9.46 16.33 -9.23
C VAL A 545 8.97 16.34 -10.67
N GLY A 546 8.05 17.25 -11.00
CA GLY A 546 7.47 17.35 -12.33
C GLY A 546 8.44 17.89 -13.38
N LEU A 547 9.20 18.94 -13.06
CA LEU A 547 10.18 19.54 -13.97
C LEU A 547 11.44 18.69 -14.10
N GLY A 548 11.77 17.90 -13.07
CA GLY A 548 12.90 16.99 -13.06
C GLY A 548 14.27 17.69 -12.93
N PRO A 549 15.37 16.93 -12.96
CA PRO A 549 16.72 17.46 -12.70
C PRO A 549 17.29 18.30 -13.85
N ASP A 550 16.70 18.24 -15.04
CA ASP A 550 17.20 18.97 -16.21
C ASP A 550 16.89 20.49 -16.13
N VAL A 551 15.94 20.89 -15.27
CA VAL A 551 15.60 22.30 -15.04
C VAL A 551 16.33 22.80 -13.80
N PRO A 552 17.24 23.79 -13.91
CA PRO A 552 17.94 24.33 -12.75
C PRO A 552 16.98 25.12 -11.85
N LEU A 553 16.53 24.49 -10.77
CA LEU A 553 15.55 25.07 -9.85
C LEU A 553 16.19 25.72 -8.64
N GLN A 554 15.71 26.92 -8.33
CA GLN A 554 16.05 27.74 -7.18
C GLN A 554 14.80 28.01 -6.34
N TRP A 555 14.94 28.51 -5.12
CA TRP A 555 13.81 28.74 -4.21
C TRP A 555 13.82 30.14 -3.63
N SER A 556 12.77 30.94 -3.78
CA SER A 556 12.73 32.19 -3.00
C SER A 556 12.82 31.90 -1.50
N ASP A 557 13.35 32.83 -0.71
CA ASP A 557 13.52 32.63 0.74
C ASP A 557 12.19 32.24 1.41
N LYS A 558 11.10 32.89 0.97
CA LYS A 558 9.75 32.62 1.48
C LYS A 558 9.27 31.23 1.08
N ALA A 559 9.46 30.83 -0.17
CA ALA A 559 9.07 29.50 -0.64
C ALA A 559 9.90 28.40 0.04
N TRP A 560 11.21 28.59 0.21
CA TRP A 560 12.08 27.64 0.90
C TRP A 560 11.68 27.47 2.37
N GLN A 561 11.46 28.56 3.10
CA GLN A 561 11.03 28.51 4.51
C GLN A 561 9.71 27.77 4.65
N TYR A 562 8.75 28.09 3.78
CA TYR A 562 7.44 27.46 3.79
C TYR A 562 7.51 25.98 3.45
N PHE A 563 8.32 25.62 2.46
CA PHE A 563 8.51 24.26 1.99
C PHE A 563 9.25 23.37 3.00
N SER A 564 10.35 23.85 3.57
CA SER A 564 11.16 23.13 4.55
C SER A 564 10.51 23.02 5.93
N GLY A 565 9.42 23.77 6.18
CA GLY A 565 8.76 23.83 7.49
C GLY A 565 9.61 24.53 8.57
N CYS A 566 10.67 25.23 8.14
CA CYS A 566 11.59 25.94 8.99
C CYS A 566 10.96 27.22 9.58
N LYS A 567 11.03 27.39 10.90
CA LYS A 567 10.68 28.66 11.55
C LYS A 567 11.80 29.68 11.34
N VAL A 568 11.43 30.93 11.09
CA VAL A 568 12.35 32.07 10.97
C VAL A 568 13.26 32.15 12.22
N GLY A 569 14.58 32.19 12.02
CA GLY A 569 15.58 32.37 13.09
C GLY A 569 16.27 31.10 13.60
N VAL A 570 16.06 29.93 12.99
CA VAL A 570 16.84 28.71 13.29
C VAL A 570 17.98 28.58 12.28
N ASP A 571 19.23 28.58 12.74
CA ASP A 571 20.43 28.59 11.88
C ASP A 571 20.50 27.42 10.87
N SER A 572 19.90 26.27 11.19
CA SER A 572 19.80 25.13 10.26
C SER A 572 18.97 25.43 9.00
N CYS A 573 18.19 26.51 9.00
CA CYS A 573 17.32 26.91 7.90
C CYS A 573 17.97 27.92 6.95
N ALA A 574 19.15 28.44 7.30
CA ALA A 574 19.90 29.40 6.49
C ALA A 574 20.63 28.76 5.30
N HIS A 575 20.74 27.43 5.26
CA HIS A 575 21.44 26.71 4.19
C HIS A 575 20.47 26.42 3.04
N ARG A 576 20.16 27.47 2.26
CA ARG A 576 19.58 27.32 0.93
C ARG A 576 20.64 26.68 0.01
N PRO A 577 20.24 25.82 -0.94
CA PRO A 577 21.15 25.37 -1.99
C PRO A 577 21.84 26.57 -2.64
N PRO A 578 23.17 26.60 -2.74
CA PRO A 578 23.87 27.75 -3.29
C PRO A 578 23.42 28.03 -4.73
N GLU A 579 23.24 29.30 -5.06
CA GLU A 579 22.76 29.75 -6.36
C GLU A 579 23.94 30.11 -7.27
N PRO A 580 24.32 29.28 -8.25
CA PRO A 580 25.49 29.56 -9.08
C PRO A 580 25.25 30.72 -10.06
N LYS A 581 23.99 31.03 -10.38
CA LYS A 581 23.57 32.09 -11.31
C LYS A 581 22.21 32.65 -10.89
N PRO A 582 21.93 33.95 -11.08
CA PRO A 582 20.59 34.49 -10.86
C PRO A 582 19.54 33.78 -11.73
N ALA A 583 18.39 33.45 -11.18
CA ALA A 583 17.28 32.92 -11.96
C ALA A 583 16.80 33.94 -13.00
N LYS A 584 16.65 33.49 -14.25
CA LYS A 584 16.08 34.31 -15.34
C LYS A 584 14.56 34.37 -15.25
N TYR A 585 13.96 33.30 -14.75
CA TYR A 585 12.52 33.19 -14.60
C TYR A 585 12.13 33.00 -13.14
N ARG A 586 10.91 33.38 -12.82
CA ARG A 586 10.27 33.12 -11.54
C ARG A 586 8.96 32.39 -11.79
N ILE A 587 8.71 31.33 -11.01
CA ILE A 587 7.46 30.58 -11.02
C ILE A 587 6.66 31.06 -9.82
N VAL A 588 5.57 31.76 -10.09
CA VAL A 588 4.66 32.31 -9.07
C VAL A 588 3.28 31.68 -9.20
N SER A 589 2.38 32.00 -8.28
CA SER A 589 1.02 31.47 -8.29
C SER A 589 0.22 31.98 -9.47
N ALA A 590 -0.67 31.15 -10.01
CA ALA A 590 -1.71 31.61 -10.94
C ALA A 590 -2.67 32.62 -10.31
N LEU A 591 -2.70 32.73 -8.98
CA LEU A 591 -3.51 33.69 -8.23
C LEU A 591 -2.81 35.04 -8.02
N ASP A 592 -1.50 35.13 -8.28
CA ASP A 592 -0.75 36.37 -8.10
C ASP A 592 -1.12 37.41 -9.16
N ASN A 593 -1.23 38.67 -8.73
CA ASN A 593 -1.54 39.79 -9.62
C ASN A 593 -0.28 40.22 -10.36
N VAL A 594 -0.02 39.59 -11.51
CA VAL A 594 1.12 39.87 -12.38
C VAL A 594 0.65 40.60 -13.65
N ALA A 595 1.41 41.61 -14.08
CA ALA A 595 1.12 42.33 -15.31
C ALA A 595 1.22 41.39 -16.54
N PRO A 596 0.28 41.47 -17.51
CA PRO A 596 0.23 40.51 -18.63
C PRO A 596 1.51 40.43 -19.47
N ASP A 597 2.28 41.51 -19.55
CA ASP A 597 3.54 41.63 -20.29
C ASP A 597 4.72 40.91 -19.61
N GLN A 598 4.64 40.66 -18.30
CA GLN A 598 5.65 39.91 -17.55
C GLN A 598 5.47 38.39 -17.68
N ILE A 599 4.28 37.92 -18.09
CA ILE A 599 3.92 36.50 -18.16
C ILE A 599 4.51 35.86 -19.41
N VAL A 600 5.40 34.89 -19.21
CA VAL A 600 6.02 34.08 -20.27
C VAL A 600 5.17 32.86 -20.59
N TYR A 601 4.64 32.20 -19.56
CA TYR A 601 3.80 31.01 -19.71
C TYR A 601 2.80 30.94 -18.55
N ARG A 602 1.62 30.37 -18.80
CA ARG A 602 0.54 30.25 -17.82
C ARG A 602 0.02 28.81 -17.81
N THR A 603 -0.06 28.23 -16.62
CA THR A 603 -0.81 27.01 -16.34
C THR A 603 -2.01 27.32 -15.44
N ARG A 604 -2.79 26.30 -15.07
CA ARG A 604 -3.87 26.46 -14.10
C ARG A 604 -3.39 26.84 -12.69
N GLN A 605 -2.19 26.41 -12.29
CA GLN A 605 -1.66 26.63 -10.94
C GLN A 605 -0.51 27.65 -10.88
N PHE A 606 0.19 27.88 -12.00
CA PHE A 606 1.45 28.61 -12.02
C PHE A 606 1.51 29.65 -13.13
N LEU A 607 2.21 30.76 -12.86
CA LEU A 607 2.69 31.69 -13.88
C LEU A 607 4.22 31.58 -13.93
N LEU A 608 4.75 31.44 -15.13
CA LEU A 608 6.17 31.67 -15.39
C LEU A 608 6.33 33.13 -15.80
N ILE A 609 7.10 33.90 -15.05
CA ILE A 609 7.32 35.32 -15.29
C ILE A 609 8.81 35.59 -15.50
N ARG A 610 9.15 36.67 -16.19
CA ARG A 610 10.54 37.14 -16.26
C ARG A 610 10.95 37.62 -14.87
N ASN A 611 12.09 37.15 -14.37
CA ASN A 611 12.65 37.65 -13.12
C ASN A 611 13.30 38.99 -13.45
N GLU A 612 12.53 40.08 -13.32
CA GLU A 612 13.10 41.43 -13.34
C GLU A 612 14.11 41.47 -12.20
N ALA A 613 15.39 41.67 -12.55
CA ALA A 613 16.41 41.87 -11.54
C ALA A 613 15.90 42.96 -10.59
N ALA A 614 15.91 42.68 -9.28
CA ALA A 614 15.73 43.75 -8.31
C ALA A 614 16.69 44.87 -8.73
N PRO A 615 16.22 46.12 -8.91
CA PRO A 615 17.11 47.21 -9.28
C PRO A 615 18.26 47.20 -8.27
N ASN A 616 19.48 46.99 -8.78
CA ASN A 616 20.70 46.86 -7.97
C ASN A 616 20.89 48.06 -7.05
#